data_AF-A0A6H5HV04-F1
#
_entry.id   AF-A0A6H5HV04-F1
#
_cell.length_a   1.000
_cell.length_b   1.000
_cell.length_c   1.000
_cell.angle_alpha   90.00
_cell.angle_beta   90.00
_cell.angle_gamma   90.00
#
_symmetry.space_group_name_H-M   'P 1'
#
loop_
_entity.id
_entity.type
_entity.pdbx_description
1 polymer ?
#
loop_
_entity_poly.entity_id
_entity_poly.type
_entity_poly.pdbx_seq_one_letter_code
_entity_poly.pdbx_strand_id
1 'polypeptide(L)'
;MFSVLVVIQTLGEQLKLRQQVIATATVYFKRFYARNSLKCIDPLLLAPTCAFLASKVEEFGVISNSRLISTCQTVVKNKFSYAYSQEFPYRTNHILECEFYLLENLDCCLIVYQPYRPLLMLLADIGHEDQLLALAWRVVNDSLRTDVCLLYPPYQIAIGCLQIACVVLQKDLKSWFAELNVDIEKIQEIVRYVVSLFELWKTYDEKKDIQSLLNKMPKPKTQPSR
;
A
#
# COMPACT_ATOMS: atom_id res chain seq x y z
N MET A 1 7.87 8.12 -1.32
CA MET A 1 6.85 7.24 -0.69
C MET A 1 6.25 6.27 -1.71
N PHE A 2 5.85 6.73 -2.90
CA PHE A 2 5.36 5.90 -4.01
C PHE A 2 6.18 4.62 -4.27
N SER A 3 7.49 4.74 -4.42
CA SER A 3 8.35 3.58 -4.75
C SER A 3 8.48 2.57 -3.61
N VAL A 4 8.35 3.00 -2.35
CA VAL A 4 8.42 2.06 -1.21
C VAL A 4 7.15 1.23 -1.10
N LEU A 5 6.01 1.78 -1.53
CA LEU A 5 4.77 1.00 -1.65
C LEU A 5 4.88 -0.07 -2.74
N VAL A 6 5.61 0.21 -3.83
CA VAL A 6 5.94 -0.79 -4.86
C VAL A 6 6.85 -1.89 -4.29
N VAL A 7 7.77 -1.55 -3.38
CA VAL A 7 8.57 -2.54 -2.65
C VAL A 7 7.68 -3.47 -1.82
N ILE A 8 6.71 -2.95 -1.05
CA ILE A 8 5.79 -3.77 -0.24
C ILE A 8 4.96 -4.71 -1.14
N GLN A 9 4.40 -4.19 -2.25
CA GLN A 9 3.64 -4.99 -3.21
C GLN A 9 4.50 -6.11 -3.79
N THR A 10 5.71 -5.78 -4.26
CA THR A 10 6.65 -6.74 -4.85
C THR A 10 7.09 -7.80 -3.86
N LEU A 11 7.38 -7.42 -2.61
CA LEU A 11 7.71 -8.36 -1.53
C LEU A 11 6.55 -9.30 -1.26
N GLY A 12 5.33 -8.78 -1.16
CA GLY A 12 4.13 -9.59 -0.96
C GLY A 12 3.91 -10.63 -2.05
N GLU A 13 4.10 -10.26 -3.31
CA GLU A 13 4.01 -11.18 -4.45
C GLU A 13 5.07 -12.28 -4.39
N GLN A 14 6.32 -11.96 -4.06
CA GLN A 14 7.38 -12.97 -3.92
C GLN A 14 7.15 -13.91 -2.73
N LEU A 15 6.57 -13.37 -1.65
CA LEU A 15 6.18 -14.15 -0.48
C LEU A 15 4.87 -14.93 -0.69
N LYS A 16 4.19 -14.73 -1.82
CA LYS A 16 2.89 -15.30 -2.19
C LYS A 16 1.77 -14.93 -1.19
N LEU A 17 1.81 -13.69 -0.68
CA LEU A 17 0.79 -13.17 0.23
C LEU A 17 -0.49 -12.83 -0.52
N ARG A 18 -1.64 -12.96 0.15
CA ARG A 18 -2.92 -12.44 -0.36
C ARG A 18 -2.89 -10.91 -0.42
N GLN A 19 -3.61 -10.33 -1.37
CA GLN A 19 -3.67 -8.88 -1.54
C GLN A 19 -4.12 -8.13 -0.28
N GLN A 20 -5.01 -8.73 0.52
CA GLN A 20 -5.43 -8.17 1.80
C GLN A 20 -4.25 -7.98 2.77
N VAL A 21 -3.34 -8.95 2.85
CA VAL A 21 -2.13 -8.84 3.69
C VAL A 21 -1.24 -7.68 3.22
N ILE A 22 -1.08 -7.55 1.91
CA ILE A 22 -0.26 -6.49 1.29
C ILE A 22 -0.88 -5.11 1.54
N ALA A 23 -2.20 -5.00 1.46
CA ALA A 23 -2.94 -3.78 1.74
C ALA A 23 -2.82 -3.38 3.23
N THR A 24 -2.95 -4.32 4.17
CA THR A 24 -2.74 -4.07 5.60
C THR A 24 -1.31 -3.60 5.88
N ALA A 25 -0.31 -4.26 5.29
CA ALA A 25 1.09 -3.84 5.40
C ALA A 25 1.32 -2.42 4.86
N THR A 26 0.69 -2.08 3.73
CA THR A 26 0.75 -0.73 3.14
C THR A 26 0.14 0.33 4.06
N VAL A 27 -0.99 0.02 4.70
CA VAL A 27 -1.63 0.93 5.66
C VAL A 27 -0.77 1.12 6.91
N TYR A 28 -0.14 0.07 7.44
CA TYR A 28 0.80 0.19 8.56
C TYR A 28 1.96 1.12 8.23
N PHE A 29 2.57 0.94 7.06
CA PHE A 29 3.66 1.77 6.58
C PHE A 29 3.24 3.25 6.48
N LYS A 30 2.05 3.51 5.92
CA LYS A 30 1.48 4.86 5.81
C LYS A 30 1.16 5.46 7.18
N ARG A 31 0.53 4.72 8.09
CA ARG A 31 0.21 5.17 9.45
C ARG A 31 1.48 5.55 10.23
N PHE A 32 2.55 4.75 10.10
CA PHE A 32 3.82 5.06 10.75
C PHE A 32 4.39 6.40 10.29
N TYR A 33 4.51 6.62 8.97
CA TYR A 33 5.07 7.87 8.43
C TYR A 33 4.11 9.06 8.41
N ALA A 34 2.82 8.85 8.67
CA ALA A 34 1.90 9.95 8.94
C ALA A 34 2.19 10.62 10.30
N ARG A 35 2.73 9.86 11.26
CA ARG A 35 3.08 10.34 12.61
C ARG A 35 4.59 10.60 12.77
N ASN A 36 5.42 9.89 12.01
CA ASN A 36 6.88 9.92 12.15
C ASN A 36 7.58 10.43 10.90
N SER A 37 8.75 11.04 11.09
CA SER A 37 9.62 11.45 9.99
C SER A 37 10.31 10.23 9.34
N LEU A 38 10.61 10.34 8.03
CA LEU A 38 11.41 9.35 7.28
C LEU A 38 12.81 9.09 7.85
N LYS A 39 13.30 9.96 8.74
CA LYS A 39 14.59 9.80 9.42
C LYS A 39 14.53 8.87 10.64
N CYS A 40 13.34 8.54 11.14
CA CYS A 40 13.18 7.76 12.37
C CYS A 40 13.57 6.30 12.16
N ILE A 41 13.04 5.68 11.11
CA ILE A 41 13.34 4.31 10.70
C ILE A 41 13.58 4.34 9.18
N ASP A 42 14.53 3.54 8.69
CA ASP A 42 14.74 3.41 7.25
C ASP A 42 13.50 2.74 6.61
N PRO A 43 12.89 3.36 5.58
CA PRO A 43 11.81 2.74 4.80
C PRO A 43 12.13 1.34 4.28
N LEU A 44 13.39 1.03 3.98
CA LEU A 44 13.82 -0.29 3.52
C LEU A 44 13.75 -1.36 4.64
N LEU A 45 13.89 -0.97 5.90
CA LEU A 45 13.67 -1.85 7.06
C LEU A 45 12.17 -1.92 7.43
N LEU A 46 11.47 -0.79 7.36
CA LEU A 46 10.07 -0.73 7.77
C LEU A 46 9.15 -1.52 6.83
N ALA A 47 9.36 -1.42 5.52
CA ALA A 47 8.53 -2.11 4.51
C ALA A 47 8.40 -3.63 4.74
N PRO A 48 9.49 -4.42 4.89
CA PRO A 48 9.38 -5.84 5.18
C PRO A 48 8.85 -6.13 6.59
N THR A 49 9.10 -5.24 7.56
CA THR A 49 8.55 -5.35 8.92
C THR A 49 7.03 -5.22 8.92
N CYS A 50 6.47 -4.26 8.15
CA CYS A 50 5.03 -4.13 7.98
C CYS A 50 4.42 -5.37 7.33
N ALA A 51 5.05 -5.94 6.30
CA ALA A 51 4.58 -7.17 5.65
C ALA A 51 4.62 -8.37 6.61
N PHE A 52 5.68 -8.48 7.41
CA PHE A 52 5.83 -9.52 8.42
C PHE A 52 4.74 -9.42 9.51
N LEU A 53 4.51 -8.23 10.05
CA LEU A 53 3.46 -8.02 11.05
C LEU A 53 2.06 -8.28 10.47
N ALA A 54 1.77 -7.75 9.27
CA ALA A 54 0.48 -7.96 8.60
C ALA A 54 0.20 -9.45 8.34
N SER A 55 1.21 -10.25 7.95
CA SER A 55 1.01 -11.69 7.73
C SER A 55 0.59 -12.45 8.99
N LYS A 56 1.03 -11.99 10.16
CA LYS A 56 0.64 -12.57 11.45
C LYS A 56 -0.79 -12.19 11.83
N VAL A 57 -1.18 -10.93 11.58
CA VAL A 57 -2.51 -10.40 11.93
C VAL A 57 -3.61 -10.97 11.04
N GLU A 58 -3.35 -11.13 9.74
CA GLU A 58 -4.32 -11.63 8.76
C GLU A 58 -4.39 -13.17 8.69
N GLU A 59 -3.77 -13.86 9.65
CA GLU A 59 -3.74 -15.33 9.77
C GLU A 59 -3.28 -16.07 8.50
N PHE A 60 -2.44 -15.43 7.67
CA PHE A 60 -1.92 -16.03 6.44
C PHE A 60 -0.77 -17.03 6.68
N GLY A 61 -0.45 -17.31 7.95
CA GLY A 61 0.65 -18.16 8.38
C GLY A 61 1.92 -17.36 8.69
N VAL A 62 2.75 -17.89 9.58
CA VAL A 62 3.99 -17.24 10.02
C VAL A 62 5.06 -17.37 8.94
N ILE A 63 5.46 -16.24 8.35
CA ILE A 63 6.63 -16.21 7.45
C ILE A 63 7.87 -16.51 8.29
N SER A 64 8.70 -17.48 7.88
CA SER A 64 9.94 -17.72 8.61
C SER A 64 10.90 -16.53 8.44
N ASN A 65 11.62 -16.21 9.51
CA ASN A 65 12.58 -15.11 9.53
C ASN A 65 13.63 -15.23 8.41
N SER A 66 14.11 -16.45 8.16
CA SER A 66 15.08 -16.73 7.09
C SER A 66 14.50 -16.47 5.69
N ARG A 67 13.25 -16.89 5.45
CA ARG A 67 12.56 -16.67 4.17
C ARG A 67 12.28 -15.19 3.92
N LEU A 68 11.91 -14.43 4.95
CA LEU A 68 11.70 -12.99 4.82
C LEU A 68 12.99 -12.29 4.37
N ILE A 69 14.11 -12.54 5.06
CA ILE A 69 15.40 -11.91 4.76
C ILE A 69 15.89 -12.28 3.36
N SER A 70 15.87 -13.57 2.99
CA SER A 70 16.33 -14.01 1.67
C SER A 70 15.48 -13.44 0.54
N THR A 71 14.17 -13.30 0.76
CA THR A 71 13.27 -12.66 -0.21
C THR A 71 13.56 -11.17 -0.33
N CYS A 72 13.82 -10.47 0.78
CA CYS A 72 14.19 -9.05 0.75
C CYS A 72 15.48 -8.81 -0.03
N GLN A 73 16.53 -9.61 0.25
CA GLN A 73 17.80 -9.55 -0.48
C GLN A 73 17.59 -9.77 -1.99
N THR A 74 16.81 -10.78 -2.36
CA THR A 74 16.51 -11.10 -3.76
C THR A 74 15.72 -9.99 -4.46
N VAL A 75 14.69 -9.44 -3.80
CA VAL A 75 13.86 -8.36 -4.35
C VAL A 75 14.66 -7.09 -4.54
N VAL A 76 15.45 -6.67 -3.54
CA VAL A 76 16.28 -5.47 -3.62
C VAL A 76 17.30 -5.61 -4.76
N LYS A 77 18.00 -6.75 -4.83
CA LYS A 77 19.03 -7.01 -5.84
C LYS A 77 18.48 -7.11 -7.26
N ASN A 78 17.38 -7.83 -7.46
CA ASN A 78 16.91 -8.17 -8.81
C ASN A 78 15.88 -7.17 -9.36
N LYS A 79 15.04 -6.60 -8.48
CA LYS A 79 13.93 -5.74 -8.90
C LYS A 79 14.12 -4.26 -8.57
N PHE A 80 15.01 -3.91 -7.65
CA PHE A 80 15.24 -2.52 -7.22
C PHE A 80 16.72 -2.10 -7.25
N SER A 81 17.54 -2.75 -8.08
CA SER A 81 18.96 -2.39 -8.26
C SER A 81 19.17 -0.97 -8.80
N TYR A 82 18.19 -0.42 -9.52
CA TYR A 82 18.20 0.97 -9.97
C TYR A 82 17.98 1.98 -8.82
N ALA A 83 17.35 1.54 -7.73
CA ALA A 83 17.04 2.40 -6.58
C ALA A 83 18.08 2.24 -5.47
N TYR A 84 18.51 1.01 -5.20
CA TYR A 84 19.46 0.67 -4.14
C TYR A 84 20.73 0.10 -4.73
N SER A 85 21.86 0.80 -4.52
CA SER A 85 23.18 0.35 -4.96
C SER A 85 23.81 -0.68 -4.02
N GLN A 86 23.33 -0.76 -2.78
CA GLN A 86 23.82 -1.68 -1.77
C GLN A 86 22.84 -2.85 -1.58
N GLU A 87 23.38 -4.00 -1.19
CA GLU A 87 22.55 -5.15 -0.80
C GLU A 87 21.72 -4.84 0.45
N PHE A 88 20.64 -5.59 0.65
CA PHE A 88 19.77 -5.42 1.81
C PHE A 88 20.57 -5.60 3.12
N PRO A 89 20.78 -4.53 3.92
CA PRO A 89 21.77 -4.54 4.99
C PRO A 89 21.24 -5.14 6.30
N TYR A 90 19.92 -5.31 6.42
CA TYR A 90 19.27 -5.68 7.66
C TYR A 90 19.21 -7.19 7.87
N ARG A 91 19.45 -7.60 9.11
CA ARG A 91 19.29 -8.97 9.61
C ARG A 91 17.97 -9.14 10.37
N THR A 92 17.56 -10.37 10.63
CA THR A 92 16.35 -10.72 11.39
C THR A 92 16.16 -9.93 12.68
N ASN A 93 17.21 -9.76 13.49
CA ASN A 93 17.09 -9.04 14.77
C ASN A 93 16.58 -7.60 14.59
N HIS A 94 17.00 -6.92 13.52
CA HIS A 94 16.53 -5.55 13.23
C HIS A 94 15.04 -5.54 12.85
N ILE A 95 14.55 -6.58 12.17
CA ILE A 95 13.12 -6.69 11.85
C ILE A 95 12.31 -6.92 13.12
N LEU A 96 12.77 -7.80 14.00
CA LEU A 96 12.07 -8.07 15.27
C LEU A 96 12.06 -6.83 16.18
N GLU A 97 13.17 -6.10 16.26
CA GLU A 97 13.22 -4.84 17.00
C GLU A 97 12.30 -3.77 16.37
N CYS A 98 12.37 -3.59 15.05
CA CYS A 98 11.48 -2.68 14.31
C CYS A 98 10.00 -3.05 14.48
N GLU A 99 9.68 -4.33 14.62
CA GLU A 99 8.32 -4.79 14.86
C GLU A 99 7.76 -4.25 16.18
N PHE A 100 8.54 -4.30 17.27
CA PHE A 100 8.13 -3.73 18.55
C PHE A 100 7.84 -2.23 18.44
N TYR A 101 8.73 -1.48 17.78
CA TYR A 101 8.52 -0.04 17.55
C TYR A 101 7.28 0.23 16.68
N LEU A 102 7.03 -0.59 15.66
CA LEU A 102 5.85 -0.45 14.80
C LEU A 102 4.57 -0.72 15.59
N LEU A 103 4.53 -1.76 16.43
CA LEU A 103 3.38 -2.08 17.28
C LEU A 103 3.02 -0.93 18.22
N GLU A 104 4.03 -0.37 18.90
CA GLU A 104 3.88 0.77 19.79
C GLU A 104 3.35 2.01 19.03
N ASN A 105 3.95 2.33 17.88
CA ASN A 105 3.53 3.50 17.09
C ASN A 105 2.12 3.41 16.49
N LEU A 106 1.64 2.18 16.29
CA LEU A 106 0.28 1.90 15.83
C LEU A 106 -0.74 1.87 16.97
N ASP A 107 -0.34 2.11 18.23
CA ASP A 107 -1.18 1.97 19.42
C ASP A 107 -1.87 0.59 19.50
N CYS A 108 -1.19 -0.46 19.00
CA CYS A 108 -1.75 -1.80 18.82
C CYS A 108 -3.05 -1.86 17.97
N CYS A 109 -3.34 -0.84 17.15
CA CYS A 109 -4.48 -0.83 16.21
C CYS A 109 -4.18 -1.66 14.96
N LEU A 110 -4.22 -2.98 15.10
CA LEU A 110 -3.83 -3.95 14.05
C LEU A 110 -4.95 -4.27 13.05
N ILE A 111 -6.22 -4.13 13.42
CA ILE A 111 -7.31 -4.42 12.50
C ILE A 111 -7.46 -3.28 11.49
N VAL A 112 -7.31 -3.61 10.19
CA VAL A 112 -7.43 -2.66 9.08
C VAL A 112 -8.59 -3.08 8.18
N TYR A 113 -9.59 -2.21 8.07
CA TYR A 113 -10.70 -2.40 7.14
C TYR A 113 -10.29 -1.93 5.74
N GLN A 114 -10.63 -2.72 4.72
CA GLN A 114 -10.16 -2.53 3.35
C GLN A 114 -11.33 -2.44 2.36
N PRO A 115 -11.16 -1.72 1.24
CA PRO A 115 -12.23 -1.50 0.25
C PRO A 115 -12.63 -2.74 -0.56
N TYR A 116 -11.88 -3.86 -0.49
CA TYR A 116 -12.17 -5.06 -1.25
C TYR A 116 -13.50 -5.71 -0.90
N ARG A 117 -13.80 -5.85 0.40
CA ARG A 117 -15.06 -6.45 0.87
C ARG A 117 -16.29 -5.62 0.46
N PRO A 118 -16.35 -4.29 0.73
CA PRO A 118 -17.48 -3.49 0.27
C PRO A 118 -17.59 -3.47 -1.26
N LEU A 119 -16.48 -3.46 -2.00
CA LEU A 119 -16.53 -3.54 -3.47
C LEU A 119 -17.26 -4.79 -3.96
N LEU A 120 -16.97 -5.97 -3.40
CA LEU A 120 -17.64 -7.22 -3.75
C LEU A 120 -19.15 -7.17 -3.43
N MET A 121 -19.54 -6.54 -2.33
CA MET A 121 -20.94 -6.38 -1.95
C MET A 121 -21.68 -5.44 -2.91
N LEU A 122 -21.08 -4.32 -3.29
CA LEU A 122 -21.65 -3.37 -4.25
C LEU A 122 -21.82 -4.01 -5.63
N LEU A 123 -20.86 -4.81 -6.07
CA LEU A 123 -20.96 -5.51 -7.36
C LEU A 123 -21.98 -6.65 -7.35
N ALA A 124 -22.21 -7.29 -6.20
CA ALA A 124 -23.28 -8.27 -6.06
C ALA A 124 -24.65 -7.62 -6.24
N ASP A 125 -24.83 -6.41 -5.71
CA ASP A 125 -26.06 -5.62 -5.85
C ASP A 125 -26.33 -5.17 -7.30
N ILE A 126 -25.27 -4.82 -8.05
CA ILE A 126 -25.36 -4.43 -9.47
C ILE A 126 -25.69 -5.62 -10.40
N GLY A 127 -25.48 -6.87 -9.94
CA GLY A 127 -25.75 -8.08 -10.71
C GLY A 127 -24.51 -8.82 -11.24
N HIS A 128 -23.36 -8.68 -10.57
CA HIS A 128 -22.10 -9.39 -10.85
C HIS A 128 -21.57 -9.25 -12.27
N GLU A 129 -20.63 -8.33 -12.47
CA GLU A 129 -19.94 -8.15 -13.75
C GLU A 129 -18.42 -8.36 -13.60
N ASP A 130 -17.90 -9.46 -14.13
CA ASP A 130 -16.49 -9.85 -13.96
C ASP A 130 -15.50 -8.81 -14.50
N GLN A 131 -15.83 -8.16 -15.63
CA GLN A 131 -15.00 -7.11 -16.21
C GLN A 131 -14.93 -5.87 -15.32
N LEU A 132 -16.08 -5.47 -14.75
CA LEU A 132 -16.16 -4.32 -13.85
C LEU A 132 -15.45 -4.62 -12.53
N LEU A 133 -15.63 -5.84 -11.99
CA LEU A 133 -14.90 -6.32 -10.82
C LEU A 133 -13.39 -6.27 -11.05
N ALA A 134 -12.91 -6.84 -12.16
CA ALA A 134 -11.48 -6.91 -12.45
C ALA A 134 -10.85 -5.51 -12.55
N LEU A 135 -11.53 -4.56 -13.19
CA LEU A 135 -11.04 -3.19 -13.31
C LEU A 135 -11.13 -2.44 -11.97
N ALA A 136 -12.28 -2.48 -11.30
CA ALA A 136 -12.47 -1.79 -10.02
C ALA A 136 -11.50 -2.32 -8.94
N TRP A 137 -11.22 -3.62 -8.93
CA TRP A 137 -10.24 -4.23 -8.04
C TRP A 137 -8.82 -3.69 -8.30
N ARG A 138 -8.43 -3.51 -9.56
CA ARG A 138 -7.15 -2.89 -9.93
C ARG A 138 -7.08 -1.44 -9.48
N VAL A 139 -8.14 -0.66 -9.74
CA VAL A 139 -8.22 0.75 -9.30
C VAL A 139 -8.14 0.86 -7.78
N VAL A 140 -8.76 -0.08 -7.05
CA VAL A 140 -8.61 -0.17 -5.58
C VAL A 140 -7.16 -0.41 -5.16
N ASN A 141 -6.45 -1.33 -5.81
CA ASN A 141 -5.03 -1.54 -5.53
C ASN A 141 -4.20 -0.27 -5.82
N ASP A 142 -4.54 0.44 -6.89
CA ASP A 142 -3.86 1.68 -7.25
C ASP A 142 -4.16 2.82 -6.26
N SER A 143 -5.36 2.86 -5.70
CA SER A 143 -5.76 3.83 -4.68
C SER A 143 -4.86 3.80 -3.44
N LEU A 144 -4.28 2.63 -3.10
CA LEU A 144 -3.34 2.47 -1.98
C LEU A 144 -2.04 3.24 -2.18
N ARG A 145 -1.72 3.69 -3.40
CA ARG A 145 -0.58 4.57 -3.65
C ARG A 145 -0.84 6.01 -3.19
N THR A 146 -2.10 6.42 -3.08
CA THR A 146 -2.52 7.73 -2.56
C THR A 146 -2.79 7.66 -1.06
N ASP A 147 -3.17 8.78 -0.44
CA ASP A 147 -3.47 8.86 1.00
C ASP A 147 -4.95 8.64 1.33
N VAL A 148 -5.77 8.27 0.34
CA VAL A 148 -7.22 8.06 0.55
C VAL A 148 -7.52 7.01 1.62
N CYS A 149 -6.66 5.99 1.78
CA CYS A 149 -6.84 4.96 2.81
C CYS A 149 -6.66 5.45 4.24
N LEU A 150 -6.07 6.64 4.45
CA LEU A 150 -5.98 7.30 5.75
C LEU A 150 -7.08 8.34 5.95
N LEU A 151 -7.65 8.86 4.86
CA LEU A 151 -8.57 10.00 4.88
C LEU A 151 -10.04 9.59 4.82
N TYR A 152 -10.37 8.47 4.16
CA TYR A 152 -11.76 8.08 3.87
C TYR A 152 -12.07 6.65 4.35
N PRO A 153 -13.33 6.38 4.74
CA PRO A 153 -13.81 5.04 5.00
C PRO A 153 -13.67 4.10 3.79
N PRO A 154 -13.40 2.79 4.00
CA PRO A 154 -13.18 1.85 2.91
C PRO A 154 -14.35 1.68 1.92
N TYR A 155 -15.59 1.81 2.38
CA TYR A 155 -16.75 1.71 1.48
C TYR A 155 -16.84 2.90 0.52
N GLN A 156 -16.48 4.11 0.95
CA GLN A 156 -16.44 5.29 0.08
C GLN A 156 -15.33 5.14 -0.97
N ILE A 157 -14.18 4.61 -0.57
CA ILE A 157 -13.08 4.31 -1.49
C ILE A 157 -13.52 3.30 -2.56
N ALA A 158 -14.24 2.24 -2.14
CA ALA A 158 -14.78 1.24 -3.06
C ALA A 158 -15.74 1.85 -4.08
N ILE A 159 -16.66 2.72 -3.65
CA ILE A 159 -17.61 3.43 -4.53
C ILE A 159 -16.87 4.34 -5.52
N GLY A 160 -15.88 5.11 -5.06
CA GLY A 160 -15.07 5.97 -5.94
C GLY A 160 -14.29 5.17 -6.98
N CYS A 161 -13.68 4.05 -6.59
CA CYS A 161 -12.97 3.17 -7.52
C CYS A 161 -13.90 2.49 -8.52
N LEU A 162 -15.10 2.11 -8.08
CA LEU A 162 -16.16 1.56 -8.93
C LEU A 162 -16.62 2.61 -9.96
N GLN A 163 -16.85 3.85 -9.54
CA GLN A 163 -17.23 4.95 -10.44
C GLN A 163 -16.19 5.15 -11.55
N ILE A 164 -14.89 5.13 -11.22
CA ILE A 164 -13.80 5.21 -12.21
C ILE A 164 -13.89 4.04 -13.19
N ALA A 165 -14.08 2.82 -12.69
CA ALA A 165 -14.18 1.63 -13.52
C ALA A 165 -15.38 1.69 -14.47
N CYS A 166 -16.54 2.18 -14.01
CA CYS A 166 -17.72 2.40 -14.84
C CYS A 166 -17.45 3.39 -15.98
N VAL A 167 -16.80 4.52 -15.67
CA VAL A 167 -16.45 5.54 -16.68
C VAL A 167 -15.49 4.97 -17.74
N VAL A 168 -14.48 4.21 -17.32
CA VAL A 168 -13.51 3.60 -18.25
C VAL A 168 -14.17 2.53 -19.13
N LEU A 169 -15.09 1.73 -18.59
CA LEU A 169 -15.82 0.71 -19.33
C LEU A 169 -17.07 1.23 -20.07
N GLN A 170 -17.33 2.54 -20.00
CA GLN A 170 -18.53 3.17 -20.58
C GLN A 170 -19.84 2.52 -20.12
N LYS A 171 -19.92 2.11 -18.85
CA LYS A 171 -21.14 1.56 -18.25
C LYS A 171 -21.97 2.65 -17.58
N ASP A 172 -23.25 2.70 -17.94
CA ASP A 172 -24.19 3.64 -17.35
C ASP A 172 -24.85 3.04 -16.10
N LEU A 173 -24.32 3.40 -14.93
CA LEU A 173 -24.87 3.05 -13.62
C LEU A 173 -25.32 4.29 -12.84
N LYS A 174 -25.64 5.40 -13.54
CA LYS A 174 -25.97 6.67 -12.88
C LYS A 174 -27.18 6.58 -11.95
N SER A 175 -28.22 5.84 -12.35
CA SER A 175 -29.40 5.61 -11.51
C SER A 175 -29.03 4.88 -10.23
N TRP A 176 -28.26 3.79 -10.34
CA TRP A 176 -27.80 3.02 -9.20
C TRP A 176 -26.94 3.86 -8.23
N PHE A 177 -26.01 4.67 -8.75
CA PHE A 177 -25.23 5.59 -7.91
C PHE A 177 -26.09 6.67 -7.23
N ALA A 178 -27.19 7.11 -7.85
CA ALA A 178 -28.10 8.10 -7.28
C ALA A 178 -28.98 7.52 -6.15
N GLU A 179 -29.21 6.21 -6.14
CA GLU A 179 -29.95 5.51 -5.08
C GLU A 179 -29.11 5.29 -3.82
N LEU A 180 -27.78 5.40 -3.92
CA LEU A 180 -26.89 5.26 -2.77
C LEU A 180 -27.02 6.44 -1.81
N ASN A 181 -27.31 6.15 -0.54
CA ASN A 181 -27.30 7.14 0.53
C ASN A 181 -25.87 7.44 1.01
N VAL A 182 -25.07 8.09 0.16
CA VAL A 182 -23.68 8.46 0.43
C VAL A 182 -23.39 9.91 0.05
N ASP A 183 -22.41 10.50 0.73
CA ASP A 183 -21.94 11.85 0.42
C ASP A 183 -21.18 11.87 -0.92
N ILE A 184 -21.85 12.36 -1.96
CA ILE A 184 -21.31 12.42 -3.33
C ILE A 184 -20.07 13.31 -3.39
N GLU A 185 -19.98 14.37 -2.59
CA GLU A 185 -18.83 15.28 -2.60
C GLU A 185 -17.57 14.53 -2.17
N LYS A 186 -17.67 13.70 -1.12
CA LYS A 186 -16.57 12.84 -0.64
C LYS A 186 -16.16 11.81 -1.69
N ILE A 187 -17.13 11.21 -2.39
CA ILE A 187 -16.81 10.28 -3.49
C ILE A 187 -16.05 11.01 -4.61
N GLN A 188 -16.48 12.22 -4.99
CA GLN A 188 -15.79 13.01 -6.01
C GLN A 188 -14.38 13.42 -5.58
N GLU A 189 -14.15 13.73 -4.30
CA GLU A 189 -12.80 13.97 -3.77
C GLU A 189 -11.90 12.75 -3.95
N ILE A 190 -12.37 11.56 -3.57
CA ILE A 190 -11.63 10.29 -3.76
C ILE A 190 -11.31 10.05 -5.23
N VAL A 191 -12.30 10.23 -6.12
CA VAL A 191 -12.12 10.07 -7.57
C VAL A 191 -11.04 11.01 -8.09
N ARG A 192 -11.05 12.29 -7.67
CA ARG A 192 -10.02 13.27 -8.05
C ARG A 192 -8.62 12.84 -7.57
N TYR A 193 -8.48 12.34 -6.35
CA TYR A 193 -7.20 11.81 -5.85
C TYR A 193 -6.68 10.67 -6.74
N VAL A 194 -7.53 9.69 -7.06
CA VAL A 194 -7.14 8.53 -7.88
C VAL A 194 -6.86 8.93 -9.34
N VAL A 195 -7.63 9.85 -9.92
CA VAL A 195 -7.35 10.38 -11.27
C VAL A 195 -6.03 11.16 -11.29
N SER A 196 -5.78 12.00 -10.27
CA SER A 196 -4.52 12.73 -10.16
C SER A 196 -3.30 11.81 -10.06
N LEU A 197 -3.45 10.64 -9.43
CA LEU A 197 -2.44 9.59 -9.42
C LEU A 197 -2.15 9.10 -10.84
N PHE A 198 -3.17 8.84 -11.65
CA PHE A 198 -2.98 8.36 -13.02
C PHE A 198 -2.30 9.40 -13.91
N GLU A 199 -2.61 10.69 -13.74
CA GLU A 199 -1.90 11.76 -14.46
C GLU A 199 -0.44 11.86 -14.04
N LEU A 200 -0.15 11.77 -12.74
CA LEU A 200 1.23 11.73 -12.24
C LEU A 200 1.99 10.54 -12.83
N TRP A 201 1.36 9.36 -12.90
CA TRP A 201 1.99 8.14 -13.40
C TRP A 201 2.37 8.22 -14.87
N LYS A 202 1.65 8.99 -15.70
CA LYS A 202 2.05 9.23 -17.10
C LYS A 202 3.38 9.97 -17.23
N THR A 203 3.72 10.78 -16.22
CA THR A 203 4.91 11.65 -16.25
C THR A 203 6.10 11.11 -15.47
N TYR A 204 5.87 10.24 -14.48
CA TYR A 204 6.89 9.77 -13.56
C TYR A 204 7.59 8.49 -14.06
N ASP A 205 8.92 8.54 -14.23
CA ASP A 205 9.74 7.37 -14.55
C ASP A 205 10.49 6.90 -13.30
N GLU A 206 9.89 5.91 -12.63
CA GLU A 206 10.41 5.39 -11.35
C GLU A 206 11.89 4.96 -11.44
N LYS A 207 12.32 4.35 -12.56
CA LYS A 207 13.69 3.84 -12.67
C LYS A 207 14.73 4.94 -12.73
N LYS A 208 14.39 6.10 -13.29
CA LYS A 208 15.30 7.23 -13.46
C LYS A 208 15.28 8.16 -12.25
N ASP A 209 14.09 8.43 -11.72
CA ASP A 209 13.91 9.51 -10.76
C ASP A 209 14.18 9.07 -9.32
N ILE A 210 13.95 7.79 -8.99
CA ILE A 210 13.95 7.33 -7.60
C ILE A 210 15.30 7.50 -6.90
N GLN A 211 16.42 7.27 -7.59
CA GLN A 211 17.73 7.33 -6.95
C GLN A 211 18.04 8.75 -6.46
N SER A 212 17.65 9.76 -7.26
CA SER A 212 17.79 11.17 -6.88
C SER A 212 16.92 11.54 -5.67
N LEU A 213 15.72 10.96 -5.59
CA LEU A 213 14.79 11.18 -4.48
C LEU A 213 15.27 10.50 -3.19
N LEU A 214 15.77 9.26 -3.29
CA LEU A 214 16.32 8.52 -2.15
C LEU A 214 17.54 9.25 -1.56
N ASN A 215 18.38 9.85 -2.40
CA ASN A 215 19.53 10.63 -1.94
C ASN A 215 19.14 11.91 -1.18
N LYS A 216 17.95 12.47 -1.46
CA LYS A 216 17.40 13.63 -0.75
C LYS A 216 16.68 13.25 0.56
N MET A 217 16.48 11.95 0.82
CA MET A 217 15.81 11.53 2.05
C MET A 217 16.67 11.85 3.28
N PRO A 218 16.07 12.36 4.37
CA PRO A 218 16.79 12.64 5.59
C PRO A 218 17.26 11.34 6.22
N LYS A 219 18.57 11.19 6.43
CA LYS A 219 19.16 10.00 7.02
C LYS A 219 19.08 10.06 8.55
N PRO A 220 18.91 8.91 9.24
CA PRO A 220 19.01 8.85 10.70
C PRO A 220 20.37 9.39 11.14
N LYS A 221 20.40 10.19 12.22
CA LYS A 221 21.66 10.60 12.84
C LYS A 221 22.28 9.36 13.50
N THR A 222 23.41 8.89 13.00
CA THR A 222 24.20 7.88 13.73
C THR A 222 24.64 8.50 15.05
N GLN A 223 24.48 7.78 16.16
CA GLN A 223 25.04 8.23 17.44
C GLN A 223 26.53 8.57 17.24
N PRO A 224 27.06 9.64 17.85
CA PRO A 224 28.49 9.91 17.76
C PRO A 224 29.23 8.68 18.27
N SER A 225 30.19 8.19 17.48
CA SER A 225 31.12 7.14 17.89
C SER A 225 31.74 7.55 19.23
N ARG A 226 31.39 6.83 20.30
CA ARG A 226 32.07 6.94 21.58
C ARG A 226 33.51 6.47 21.45
#